data_AF-A0A951Z703-F1
#
_entry.id   AF-A0A951Z703-F1
#
_cell.length_a   1.000
_cell.length_b   1.000
_cell.length_c   1.000
_cell.angle_alpha   90.00
_cell.angle_beta   90.00
_cell.angle_gamma   90.00
#
_symmetry.space_group_name_H-M   'P 1'
#
loop_
_entity.id
_entity.type
_entity.pdbx_description
1 polymer ?
#
loop_
_entity_poly.entity_id
_entity_poly.type
_entity_poly.pdbx_seq_one_letter_code
_entity_poly.pdbx_strand_id
1 'polypeptide(L)'
;LPYKTGPEAEMGPIVNDTYFGKVPEDRLKVADGLIYFKGDGQYRSKIGVNPQRSKPIIGSYDPGRNLLTIVQYTLPAGATDYVNSMWEIQDKPFGGDVVNSYNDGPVDGGKPLGPFYELETSSPALALKPGEAYTHHSRTFHFRGDRAALQVLATKLLGANLDQVAQAFAPKSDQNSG
;
A
#
# COMPACT_ATOMS: atom_id res chain seq x y z
N LEU A 1 -2.24 5.08 0.56
CA LEU A 1 -1.24 5.01 -0.52
C LEU A 1 -1.73 5.85 -1.70
N PRO A 2 -0.99 6.86 -2.17
CA PRO A 2 -1.39 7.61 -3.37
C PRO A 2 -1.13 6.81 -4.64
N TYR A 3 -2.02 6.94 -5.63
CA TYR A 3 -1.88 6.27 -6.94
C TYR A 3 -2.06 7.24 -8.10
N LYS A 4 -1.67 6.82 -9.31
CA LYS A 4 -1.90 7.54 -10.58
C LYS A 4 -3.28 7.17 -11.12
N THR A 5 -4.14 8.18 -11.27
CA THR A 5 -5.48 8.03 -11.85
C THR A 5 -5.41 7.89 -13.37
N GLY A 6 -6.43 7.26 -13.96
CA GLY A 6 -6.52 7.01 -15.40
C GLY A 6 -7.25 5.71 -15.73
N PRO A 7 -7.55 5.44 -17.01
CA PRO A 7 -8.33 4.28 -17.43
C PRO A 7 -7.72 2.94 -17.00
N GLU A 8 -8.54 2.02 -16.50
CA GLU A 8 -8.10 0.67 -16.12
C GLU A 8 -7.58 -0.14 -17.31
N ALA A 9 -8.18 0.03 -18.50
CA ALA A 9 -7.74 -0.64 -19.71
C ALA A 9 -6.29 -0.32 -20.12
N GLU A 10 -5.77 0.84 -19.71
CA GLU A 10 -4.41 1.29 -20.05
C GLU A 10 -3.41 1.03 -18.91
N MET A 11 -3.86 1.18 -17.66
CA MET A 11 -2.98 1.20 -16.49
C MET A 11 -3.17 0.00 -15.56
N GLY A 12 -4.07 -0.92 -15.90
CA GLY A 12 -4.48 -2.01 -15.03
C GLY A 12 -5.31 -1.56 -13.82
N PRO A 13 -5.71 -2.53 -12.97
CA PRO A 13 -6.54 -2.25 -11.79
C PRO A 13 -5.81 -1.31 -10.84
N ILE A 14 -6.57 -0.49 -10.11
CA ILE A 14 -6.01 0.49 -9.17
C ILE A 14 -5.24 -0.20 -8.03
N VAL A 15 -5.75 -1.34 -7.57
CA VAL A 15 -5.17 -2.15 -6.50
C VAL A 15 -5.38 -3.61 -6.83
N ASN A 16 -4.34 -4.41 -6.62
CA ASN A 16 -4.39 -5.85 -6.64
C ASN A 16 -4.67 -6.35 -5.22
N ASP A 17 -5.80 -7.00 -5.00
CA ASP A 17 -6.20 -7.49 -3.68
C ASP A 17 -6.55 -8.98 -3.70
N THR A 18 -5.89 -9.76 -4.57
CA THR A 18 -6.19 -11.20 -4.74
C THR A 18 -5.18 -12.13 -4.06
N TYR A 19 -4.11 -11.60 -3.45
CA TYR A 19 -3.02 -12.38 -2.83
C TYR A 19 -3.47 -13.43 -1.80
N PHE A 20 -4.49 -13.11 -1.00
CA PHE A 20 -5.10 -14.02 -0.03
C PHE A 20 -6.62 -14.06 -0.20
N GLY A 21 -7.10 -13.81 -1.42
CA GLY A 21 -8.50 -13.52 -1.71
C GLY A 21 -8.87 -12.05 -1.53
N LYS A 22 -10.06 -11.69 -2.02
CA LYS A 22 -10.58 -10.32 -2.06
C LYS A 22 -10.56 -9.66 -0.68
N VAL A 23 -10.04 -8.43 -0.60
CA VAL A 23 -10.02 -7.71 0.68
C VAL A 23 -11.37 -7.03 0.91
N PRO A 24 -12.01 -7.24 2.08
CA PRO A 24 -13.31 -6.63 2.42
C PRO A 24 -13.32 -5.08 2.40
N GLU A 25 -14.49 -4.50 2.14
CA GLU A 25 -14.68 -3.03 2.05
C GLU A 25 -14.47 -2.28 3.37
N ASP A 26 -14.58 -2.97 4.52
CA ASP A 26 -14.23 -2.43 5.84
C ASP A 26 -12.72 -2.44 6.11
N ARG A 27 -11.91 -2.89 5.13
CA ARG A 27 -10.45 -2.96 5.21
C ARG A 27 -9.71 -2.40 4.00
N LEU A 28 -10.37 -2.28 2.85
CA LEU A 28 -9.81 -1.69 1.64
C LEU A 28 -10.82 -0.75 0.99
N LYS A 29 -10.40 0.51 0.76
CA LYS A 29 -11.20 1.51 0.02
C LYS A 29 -10.33 2.28 -0.94
N VAL A 30 -10.91 2.70 -2.06
CA VAL A 30 -10.27 3.59 -3.03
C VAL A 30 -11.13 4.83 -3.16
N ALA A 31 -10.56 6.00 -2.87
CA ALA A 31 -11.25 7.28 -2.97
C ALA A 31 -10.23 8.42 -3.12
N ASP A 32 -10.59 9.49 -3.84
CA ASP A 32 -9.81 10.74 -3.90
C ASP A 32 -8.33 10.58 -4.31
N GLY A 33 -8.04 9.65 -5.22
CA GLY A 33 -6.65 9.37 -5.65
C GLY A 33 -5.79 8.64 -4.61
N LEU A 34 -6.43 8.09 -3.57
CA LEU A 34 -5.82 7.32 -2.49
C LEU A 34 -6.42 5.91 -2.41
N ILE A 35 -5.56 4.95 -2.07
CA ILE A 35 -5.92 3.62 -1.61
C ILE A 35 -5.76 3.62 -0.09
N TYR A 36 -6.84 3.34 0.63
CA TYR A 36 -6.87 3.17 2.07
C TYR A 36 -6.86 1.68 2.38
N PHE A 37 -5.96 1.23 3.25
CA PHE A 37 -5.82 -0.17 3.63
C PHE A 37 -5.62 -0.27 5.14
N LYS A 38 -6.39 -1.13 5.80
CA LYS A 38 -6.40 -1.27 7.26
C LYS A 38 -5.34 -2.29 7.72
N GLY A 39 -4.17 -1.76 8.10
CA GLY A 39 -3.04 -2.53 8.66
C GLY A 39 -3.08 -2.66 10.19
N ASP A 40 -4.12 -3.27 10.75
CA ASP A 40 -4.33 -3.39 12.21
C ASP A 40 -3.88 -4.72 12.84
N GLY A 41 -3.37 -5.65 12.03
CA GLY A 41 -2.97 -6.99 12.46
C GLY A 41 -4.15 -7.90 12.88
N GLN A 42 -5.38 -7.58 12.47
CA GLN A 42 -6.58 -8.34 12.87
C GLN A 42 -7.25 -9.11 11.72
N TYR A 43 -6.70 -9.07 10.52
CA TYR A 43 -7.18 -9.85 9.37
C TYR A 43 -6.06 -10.09 8.39
N ARG A 44 -5.80 -11.34 8.02
CA ARG A 44 -4.75 -11.62 7.06
C ARG A 44 -5.16 -11.14 5.68
N SER A 45 -4.41 -10.18 5.14
CA SER A 45 -4.64 -9.65 3.79
C SER A 45 -3.36 -9.08 3.21
N LYS A 46 -3.30 -9.00 1.88
CA LYS A 46 -2.21 -8.34 1.16
C LYS A 46 -2.78 -7.61 -0.04
N ILE A 47 -2.31 -6.39 -0.23
CA ILE A 47 -2.58 -5.60 -1.43
C ILE A 47 -1.31 -5.36 -2.21
N GLY A 48 -1.46 -5.08 -3.50
CA GLY A 48 -0.41 -4.69 -4.41
C GLY A 48 -0.80 -3.49 -5.27
N VAL A 49 0.18 -2.70 -5.69
CA VAL A 49 0.01 -1.60 -6.65
C VAL A 49 1.03 -1.76 -7.78
N ASN A 50 0.51 -1.92 -8.99
CA ASN A 50 1.29 -2.14 -10.20
C ASN A 50 2.16 -0.90 -10.58
N PRO A 51 3.16 -1.04 -11.47
CA PRO A 51 4.06 0.08 -11.81
C PRO A 51 3.37 1.27 -12.48
N GLN A 52 2.32 1.02 -13.27
CA GLN A 52 1.55 2.04 -13.97
C GLN A 52 0.72 2.88 -13.00
N ARG A 53 0.25 2.31 -11.89
CA ARG A 53 -0.52 2.98 -10.83
C ARG A 53 0.35 3.59 -9.73
N SER A 54 1.55 3.04 -9.52
CA SER A 54 2.43 3.45 -8.43
C SER A 54 2.93 4.89 -8.54
N LYS A 55 3.09 5.53 -7.38
CA LYS A 55 3.83 6.78 -7.17
C LYS A 55 5.02 6.48 -6.26
N PRO A 56 6.16 7.19 -6.38
CA PRO A 56 7.41 6.88 -5.64
C PRO A 56 7.34 7.20 -4.13
N ILE A 57 6.15 7.18 -3.55
CA ILE A 57 5.89 7.48 -2.15
C ILE A 57 4.63 6.77 -1.67
N ILE A 58 4.72 6.15 -0.50
CA ILE A 58 3.61 5.57 0.24
C ILE A 58 3.68 6.00 1.70
N GLY A 59 2.59 5.77 2.44
CA GLY A 59 2.58 6.09 3.85
C GLY A 59 1.51 5.34 4.62
N SER A 60 1.71 5.32 5.92
CA SER A 60 0.81 4.78 6.93
C SER A 60 0.64 5.79 8.05
N TYR A 61 -0.53 5.82 8.66
CA TYR A 61 -0.83 6.71 9.77
C TYR A 61 -1.49 5.94 10.90
N ASP A 62 -0.92 6.06 12.10
CA ASP A 62 -1.47 5.53 13.34
C ASP A 62 -2.02 6.72 14.18
N PRO A 63 -3.35 6.91 14.23
CA PRO A 63 -3.95 7.99 15.01
C PRO A 63 -3.77 7.82 16.51
N GLY A 64 -3.68 6.58 17.02
CA GLY A 64 -3.50 6.32 18.45
C GLY A 64 -2.12 6.73 18.95
N ARG A 65 -1.11 6.70 18.08
CA ARG A 65 0.27 7.10 18.40
C ARG A 65 0.67 8.47 17.86
N ASN A 66 -0.20 9.13 17.09
CA ASN A 66 0.12 10.30 16.26
C ASN A 66 1.42 10.08 15.49
N LEU A 67 1.47 8.98 14.74
CA LEU A 67 2.65 8.54 14.01
C LEU A 67 2.33 8.47 12.52
N LEU A 68 3.01 9.30 11.73
CA LEU A 68 3.00 9.25 10.27
C LEU A 68 4.28 8.58 9.78
N THR A 69 4.13 7.44 9.12
CA THR A 69 5.23 6.76 8.44
C THR A 69 5.17 7.10 6.95
N ILE A 70 6.31 7.52 6.39
CA ILE A 70 6.47 7.78 4.96
C ILE A 70 7.56 6.85 4.43
N VAL A 71 7.29 6.18 3.32
CA VAL A 71 8.29 5.42 2.56
C VAL A 71 8.42 6.05 1.18
N GLN A 72 9.63 6.48 0.84
CA GLN A 72 9.98 6.94 -0.50
C GLN A 72 10.89 5.93 -1.17
N TYR A 73 10.70 5.68 -2.46
CA TYR A 73 11.45 4.64 -3.15
C TYR A 73 11.73 4.98 -4.62
N THR A 74 12.72 4.28 -5.19
CA THR A 74 13.04 4.41 -6.63
C THR A 74 11.92 3.79 -7.46
N LEU A 75 11.21 4.60 -8.25
CA LEU A 75 10.26 4.16 -9.27
C LEU A 75 10.76 4.62 -10.64
N PRO A 76 11.53 3.79 -11.37
CA PRO A 76 12.07 4.17 -12.67
C PRO A 76 10.96 4.32 -13.71
N ALA A 77 11.05 5.35 -14.55
CA ALA A 77 10.11 5.56 -15.64
C ALA A 77 10.20 4.42 -16.67
N GLY A 78 9.06 3.92 -17.12
CA GLY A 78 8.97 2.89 -18.16
C GLY A 78 9.28 1.46 -17.71
N ALA A 79 9.69 1.23 -16.45
CA ALA A 79 9.84 -0.13 -15.95
C ALA A 79 8.47 -0.78 -15.74
N THR A 80 8.27 -1.94 -16.38
CA THR A 80 7.04 -2.73 -16.29
C THR A 80 7.24 -4.05 -15.56
N ASP A 81 8.45 -4.58 -15.57
CA ASP A 81 8.74 -5.94 -15.12
C ASP A 81 9.10 -5.94 -13.64
N TYR A 82 8.24 -6.59 -12.84
CA TYR A 82 8.39 -6.74 -11.40
C TYR A 82 8.03 -8.16 -11.02
N VAL A 83 8.78 -8.77 -10.09
CA VAL A 83 8.51 -10.16 -9.68
C VAL A 83 7.10 -10.27 -9.13
N ASN A 84 6.29 -11.14 -9.73
CA ASN A 84 4.98 -11.46 -9.22
C ASN A 84 5.14 -12.28 -7.93
N SER A 85 4.55 -11.80 -6.84
CA SER A 85 4.68 -12.39 -5.50
C SER A 85 3.47 -13.22 -5.09
N MET A 86 2.57 -13.54 -6.04
CA MET A 86 1.44 -14.45 -5.82
C MET A 86 1.93 -15.87 -5.55
N TRP A 87 1.25 -16.57 -4.63
CA TRP A 87 1.61 -17.94 -4.25
C TRP A 87 0.95 -18.97 -5.18
N GLU A 88 1.38 -18.98 -6.44
CA GLU A 88 0.87 -19.84 -7.50
C GLU A 88 1.92 -20.10 -8.59
N ILE A 89 1.63 -21.00 -9.54
CA ILE A 89 2.39 -21.08 -10.79
C ILE A 89 1.90 -19.94 -11.69
N GLN A 90 2.80 -19.01 -12.03
CA GLN A 90 2.43 -17.75 -12.67
C GLN A 90 2.65 -17.81 -14.19
N ASP A 91 1.60 -17.51 -14.96
CA ASP A 91 1.70 -17.32 -16.42
C ASP A 91 2.57 -16.09 -16.77
N LYS A 92 2.55 -15.07 -15.92
CA LYS A 92 3.29 -13.81 -16.08
C LYS A 92 4.17 -13.57 -14.84
N PRO A 93 5.35 -14.20 -14.75
CA PRO A 93 6.20 -14.13 -13.56
C PRO A 93 6.77 -12.73 -13.28
N PHE A 94 6.78 -11.86 -14.28
CA PHE A 94 7.23 -10.46 -14.15
C PHE A 94 6.09 -9.43 -14.21
N GLY A 95 4.83 -9.88 -14.13
CA GLY A 95 3.64 -9.02 -14.08
C GLY A 95 3.26 -8.58 -12.67
N GLY A 96 4.24 -8.44 -11.76
CA GLY A 96 4.04 -8.18 -10.34
C GLY A 96 3.78 -6.71 -9.99
N ASP A 97 3.59 -6.49 -8.70
CA ASP A 97 3.37 -5.17 -8.12
C ASP A 97 4.69 -4.52 -7.67
N VAL A 98 4.74 -3.19 -7.68
CA VAL A 98 5.91 -2.43 -7.19
C VAL A 98 5.82 -2.19 -5.69
N VAL A 99 4.61 -1.92 -5.23
CA VAL A 99 4.30 -1.73 -3.81
C VAL A 99 3.43 -2.87 -3.37
N ASN A 100 3.72 -3.41 -2.20
CA ASN A 100 2.80 -4.27 -1.49
C ASN A 100 2.58 -3.76 -0.06
N SER A 101 1.45 -4.14 0.52
CA SER A 101 1.24 -4.00 1.95
C SER A 101 0.56 -5.25 2.47
N TYR A 102 1.23 -5.93 3.39
CA TYR A 102 0.72 -7.10 4.10
C TYR A 102 0.15 -6.69 5.46
N ASN A 103 -0.94 -7.32 5.87
CA ASN A 103 -1.49 -7.24 7.22
C ASN A 103 -1.53 -8.65 7.82
N ASP A 104 -0.83 -8.88 8.92
CA ASP A 104 -0.77 -10.18 9.58
C ASP A 104 -1.90 -10.29 10.62
N GLY A 105 -2.99 -10.94 10.24
CA GLY A 105 -4.08 -11.27 11.14
C GLY A 105 -4.21 -12.76 11.42
N PRO A 106 -5.21 -13.18 12.22
CA PRO A 106 -5.50 -14.58 12.47
C PRO A 106 -5.58 -15.39 11.16
N VAL A 107 -5.01 -16.59 11.19
CA VAL A 107 -5.04 -17.54 10.07
C VAL A 107 -5.73 -18.82 10.50
N ASP A 108 -6.58 -19.36 9.63
CA ASP A 108 -7.26 -20.63 9.93
C ASP A 108 -6.23 -21.75 10.06
N GLY A 109 -6.26 -22.44 11.20
CA GLY A 109 -5.39 -23.60 11.46
C GLY A 109 -3.92 -23.28 11.74
N GLY A 110 -3.55 -22.00 11.90
CA GLY A 110 -2.17 -21.60 12.19
C GLY A 110 -2.08 -20.48 13.23
N LYS A 111 -0.88 -20.24 13.74
CA LYS A 111 -0.59 -19.11 14.62
C LYS A 111 -0.14 -17.92 13.76
N PRO A 112 -0.74 -16.71 13.88
CA PRO A 112 -0.20 -15.53 13.23
C PRO A 112 1.24 -15.27 13.73
N LEU A 113 2.06 -14.65 12.89
CA LEU A 113 3.42 -14.27 13.25
C LEU A 113 3.42 -13.17 14.32
N GLY A 114 2.38 -12.33 14.33
CA GLY A 114 2.04 -11.35 15.37
C GLY A 114 1.17 -10.24 14.79
N PRO A 115 0.53 -9.37 15.57
CA PRO A 115 -0.17 -8.25 14.95
C PRO A 115 0.86 -7.25 14.41
N PHE A 116 1.13 -7.32 13.11
CA PHE A 116 1.91 -6.32 12.38
C PHE A 116 1.35 -6.12 10.97
N TYR A 117 1.85 -5.08 10.31
CA TYR A 117 1.66 -4.86 8.90
C TYR A 117 2.98 -4.43 8.28
N GLU A 118 3.09 -4.59 6.97
CA GLU A 118 4.28 -4.26 6.20
C GLU A 118 3.96 -3.18 5.15
N LEU A 119 4.97 -2.37 4.85
CA LEU A 119 5.00 -1.51 3.67
C LEU A 119 6.21 -1.95 2.84
N GLU A 120 5.94 -2.57 1.70
CA GLU A 120 6.95 -3.20 0.85
C GLU A 120 7.13 -2.35 -0.42
N THR A 121 8.38 -2.18 -0.85
CA THR A 121 8.71 -1.55 -2.13
C THR A 121 9.75 -2.38 -2.85
N SER A 122 9.49 -2.73 -4.10
CA SER A 122 10.34 -3.62 -4.89
C SER A 122 11.12 -2.85 -5.96
N SER A 123 12.30 -3.35 -6.29
CA SER A 123 13.01 -2.95 -7.51
C SER A 123 12.41 -3.64 -8.73
N PRO A 124 12.61 -3.12 -9.95
CA PRO A 124 12.25 -3.87 -11.15
C PRO A 124 13.05 -5.17 -11.27
N ALA A 125 12.45 -6.16 -11.94
CA ALA A 125 13.09 -7.42 -12.31
C ALA A 125 13.98 -7.22 -13.55
N LEU A 126 15.17 -6.66 -13.37
CA LEU A 126 16.07 -6.33 -14.47
C LEU A 126 16.91 -7.55 -14.90
N ALA A 127 16.98 -7.79 -16.21
CA ALA A 127 17.88 -8.78 -16.82
C ALA A 127 19.30 -8.20 -16.99
N LEU A 128 19.98 -7.94 -15.87
CA LEU A 128 21.33 -7.37 -15.86
C LEU A 128 22.37 -8.32 -16.48
N LYS A 129 23.25 -7.77 -17.32
CA LYS A 129 24.40 -8.50 -17.88
C LYS A 129 25.57 -8.56 -16.89
N PRO A 130 26.57 -9.42 -17.12
CA PRO A 130 27.78 -9.44 -16.31
C PRO A 130 28.43 -8.04 -16.21
N GLY A 131 28.64 -7.57 -14.99
CA GLY A 131 29.22 -6.25 -14.70
C GLY A 131 28.20 -5.10 -14.63
N GLU A 132 26.94 -5.30 -15.01
CA GLU A 132 25.88 -4.31 -14.81
C GLU A 132 25.35 -4.34 -13.38
N ALA A 133 24.91 -3.18 -12.89
CA ALA A 133 24.33 -3.02 -11.57
C ALA A 133 23.15 -2.05 -11.62
N TYR A 134 22.23 -2.23 -10.68
CA TYR A 134 21.12 -1.32 -10.45
C TYR A 134 20.99 -1.05 -8.96
N THR A 135 20.54 0.15 -8.59
CA THR A 135 20.33 0.52 -7.18
C THR A 135 18.89 0.94 -6.97
N HIS A 136 18.20 0.21 -6.10
CA HIS A 136 16.90 0.59 -5.56
C HIS A 136 17.11 1.28 -4.22
N HIS A 137 16.69 2.55 -4.12
CA HIS A 137 16.69 3.26 -2.86
C HIS A 137 15.30 3.13 -2.25
N SER A 138 15.23 2.75 -0.98
CA SER A 138 14.03 2.87 -0.15
C SER A 138 14.39 3.62 1.12
N ARG A 139 13.59 4.61 1.49
CA ARG A 139 13.82 5.50 2.64
C ARG A 139 12.56 5.56 3.48
N THR A 140 12.65 5.12 4.73
CA THR A 140 11.55 5.14 5.69
C THR A 140 11.76 6.26 6.70
N PHE A 141 10.74 7.09 6.87
CA PHE A 141 10.71 8.18 7.82
C PHE A 141 9.53 8.00 8.77
N HIS A 142 9.78 8.19 10.06
CA HIS A 142 8.76 8.16 11.10
C HIS A 142 8.65 9.56 11.72
N PHE A 143 7.50 10.20 11.53
CA PHE A 143 7.20 11.51 12.09
C PHE A 143 6.19 11.34 13.21
N ARG A 144 6.55 11.83 14.40
CA ARG A 144 5.69 11.82 15.59
C ARG A 144 5.71 13.20 16.23
N GLY A 145 4.55 13.69 16.65
CA GLY A 145 4.44 15.01 17.26
C GLY A 145 3.07 15.63 17.09
N ASP A 146 3.04 16.96 16.97
CA ASP A 146 1.82 17.74 16.80
C ASP A 146 1.01 17.28 15.57
N ARG A 147 -0.29 17.06 15.78
CA ARG A 147 -1.19 16.49 14.78
C ARG A 147 -1.38 17.41 13.58
N ALA A 148 -1.35 18.73 13.76
CA ALA A 148 -1.46 19.69 12.67
C ALA A 148 -0.18 19.74 11.83
N ALA A 149 1.00 19.64 12.45
CA ALA A 149 2.25 19.46 11.71
C ALA A 149 2.26 18.16 10.89
N LEU A 150 1.77 17.05 11.45
CA LEU A 150 1.62 15.79 10.71
C LEU A 150 0.62 15.92 9.55
N GLN A 151 -0.47 16.68 9.75
CA GLN A 151 -1.44 16.97 8.68
C GLN A 151 -0.77 17.69 7.51
N VAL A 152 0.08 18.68 7.77
CA VAL A 152 0.82 19.41 6.73
C VAL A 152 1.71 18.45 5.93
N LEU A 153 2.42 17.54 6.60
CA LEU A 153 3.24 16.53 5.93
C LEU A 153 2.39 15.58 5.08
N ALA A 154 1.31 15.03 5.65
CA ALA A 154 0.44 14.10 4.95
C ALA A 154 -0.19 14.71 3.69
N THR A 155 -0.64 15.97 3.77
CA THR A 155 -1.20 16.68 2.61
C THR A 155 -0.13 16.94 1.55
N LYS A 156 1.05 17.45 1.93
CA LYS A 156 2.10 17.79 0.97
C LYS A 156 2.72 16.56 0.31
N LEU A 157 2.92 15.48 1.06
CA LEU A 157 3.65 14.29 0.59
C LEU A 157 2.73 13.25 -0.06
N LEU A 158 1.53 13.05 0.52
CA LEU A 158 0.62 11.99 0.10
C LEU A 158 -0.65 12.51 -0.56
N GLY A 159 -0.94 13.81 -0.47
CA GLY A 159 -2.27 14.33 -0.83
C GLY A 159 -3.37 13.88 0.13
N ALA A 160 -3.01 13.47 1.36
CA ALA A 160 -3.96 12.87 2.30
C ALA A 160 -4.44 13.86 3.36
N ASN A 161 -5.73 13.76 3.70
CA ASN A 161 -6.31 14.30 4.92
C ASN A 161 -6.29 13.20 6.00
N LEU A 162 -5.64 13.45 7.13
CA LEU A 162 -5.47 12.42 8.15
C LEU A 162 -6.76 12.12 8.93
N ASP A 163 -7.75 13.01 8.92
CA ASP A 163 -9.08 12.71 9.48
C ASP A 163 -9.83 11.73 8.58
N GLN A 164 -9.74 11.91 7.25
CA GLN A 164 -10.25 10.93 6.29
C GLN A 164 -9.55 9.58 6.43
N VAL A 165 -8.22 9.57 6.63
CA VAL A 165 -7.48 8.33 6.89
C VAL A 165 -7.95 7.65 8.18
N ALA A 166 -8.10 8.39 9.27
CA ALA A 166 -8.54 7.85 10.56
C ALA A 166 -9.99 7.33 10.51
N GLN A 167 -10.86 7.97 9.73
CA GLN A 167 -12.27 7.61 9.59
C GLN A 167 -12.55 6.65 8.43
N ALA A 168 -11.53 6.28 7.64
CA ALA A 168 -11.70 5.48 6.42
C ALA A 168 -12.50 4.19 6.66
N PHE A 169 -12.38 3.59 7.84
CA PHE A 169 -13.06 2.34 8.21
C PHE A 169 -13.89 2.47 9.50
N ALA A 170 -14.20 3.68 9.94
CA ALA A 170 -15.10 3.87 11.07
C ALA A 170 -16.49 3.29 10.72
N PRO A 171 -17.21 2.69 11.69
CA PRO A 171 -18.61 2.33 11.49
C PRO A 171 -19.37 3.58 11.07
N LYS A 172 -20.26 3.46 10.07
CA LYS A 172 -21.19 4.54 9.78
C LYS A 172 -22.01 4.74 11.04
N SER A 173 -21.97 5.94 11.63
CA SER A 173 -22.90 6.29 12.71
C SER A 173 -24.31 6.11 12.16
N ASP A 174 -25.14 5.31 12.82
CA ASP A 174 -26.55 5.15 12.48
C ASP A 174 -27.25 6.52 12.56
N GLN A 175 -27.32 7.21 11.43
CA GLN A 175 -28.27 8.31 11.25
C GLN A 175 -29.64 7.69 10.97
N ASN A 176 -30.21 7.05 11.99
CA ASN A 176 -31.61 6.65 12.04
C ASN A 176 -32.02 6.41 13.50
N SER A 177 -32.04 7.49 14.26
CA SER A 177 -32.84 7.60 15.49
C SER A 177 -33.29 9.05 15.65
N GLY A 178 -34.30 9.41 14.86
CA GLY A 178 -35.06 10.65 14.95
C GLY A 178 -36.47 10.40 14.47
#